data_AF-A0A8B6H7F6-F1
#
_entry.id   AF-A0A8B6H7F6-F1
#
_cell.length_a   1.000
_cell.length_b   1.000
_cell.length_c   1.000
_cell.angle_alpha   90.00
_cell.angle_beta   90.00
_cell.angle_gamma   90.00
#
_symmetry.space_group_name_H-M   'P 1'
#
loop_
_entity.id
_entity.type
_entity.pdbx_description
1 polymer ?
#
loop_
_entity_poly.entity_id
_entity_poly.type
_entity_poly.pdbx_seq_one_letter_code
_entity_poly.pdbx_strand_id
1 'polypeptide(L)'
;MIEGLRRKNPQKPDVRTPISFDLLKRLIHSLRSVCNSQYETILFSSAFSLAYFAMLRVSELAINSRTDESGHALKCEDITFDKSSKAIWFVGSSIVYWAQTNAKTRYGGPNIGLQSRGVYIRWFGKRGMLWNDFNAKVSHAVDKFSPPAMIIIQLGSNDLVKVKSLELIQNIERDILRLHLLLPNTRIVWSEMLMRRYWHGATDGKAIERSRKRVNSAINNYALNDGHCVIQHPNIRAREMNLYRYDGTHLSDIGYDIYLNNIQGGCSERSLILNTLLDKLKMTRLSRWNCLLNKLLRTIVFYIRVSVIQCLPGNQPPAMRGTISMILVYPPGTHIEL
;
A
#
# COMPACT_ATOMS: atom_id res chain seq x y z
N MET A 1 -18.09 -6.08 19.12
CA MET A 1 -18.54 -5.18 18.03
C MET A 1 -18.24 -3.76 18.50
N ILE A 2 -17.51 -2.97 17.69
CA ILE A 2 -17.08 -1.60 18.03
C ILE A 2 -18.31 -0.72 18.29
N GLU A 3 -18.34 0.01 19.41
CA GLU A 3 -19.46 0.85 19.83
C GLU A 3 -19.70 2.03 18.89
N GLY A 4 -18.66 2.50 18.18
CA GLY A 4 -18.80 3.46 17.08
C GLY A 4 -19.65 2.98 15.90
N LEU A 5 -19.89 1.66 15.77
CA LEU A 5 -20.69 1.03 14.72
C LEU A 5 -22.05 0.46 15.20
N ARG A 6 -22.37 0.56 16.51
CA ARG A 6 -23.69 0.21 17.10
C ARG A 6 -24.63 1.43 17.01
N ARG A 7 -25.94 1.39 16.69
CA ARG A 7 -26.98 0.40 16.34
C ARG A 7 -28.01 1.14 15.45
N LYS A 8 -28.71 0.42 14.54
CA LYS A 8 -29.86 0.94 13.76
C LYS A 8 -31.07 1.40 14.60
N ASN A 9 -31.13 1.10 15.91
CA ASN A 9 -32.17 1.55 16.84
C ASN A 9 -31.67 1.45 18.31
N PRO A 10 -31.14 2.51 18.91
CA PRO A 10 -30.75 2.52 20.33
C PRO A 10 -31.94 2.90 21.24
N GLN A 11 -32.03 2.31 22.45
CA GLN A 11 -33.06 2.63 23.46
C GLN A 11 -32.97 4.08 24.00
N LYS A 12 -31.79 4.69 23.92
CA LYS A 12 -31.55 6.12 24.16
C LYS A 12 -30.66 6.65 23.02
N PRO A 13 -30.94 7.83 22.44
CA PRO A 13 -30.06 8.43 21.46
C PRO A 13 -28.68 8.66 22.08
N ASP A 14 -27.65 8.01 21.55
CA ASP A 14 -26.27 8.31 21.95
C ASP A 14 -25.85 9.59 21.22
N VAL A 15 -25.78 10.69 21.97
CA VAL A 15 -25.47 12.03 21.44
C VAL A 15 -24.00 12.20 21.07
N ARG A 16 -23.14 11.22 21.41
CA ARG A 16 -21.69 11.30 21.18
C ARG A 16 -21.37 10.88 19.75
N THR A 17 -20.93 11.83 18.95
CA THR A 17 -20.52 11.61 17.54
C THR A 17 -19.06 11.16 17.46
N PRO A 18 -18.71 10.24 16.54
CA PRO A 18 -17.32 10.00 16.15
C PRO A 18 -16.62 11.32 15.76
N ILE A 19 -15.30 11.36 15.86
CA ILE A 19 -14.52 12.53 15.44
C ILE A 19 -14.86 12.82 13.97
N SER A 20 -15.23 14.05 13.65
CA SER A 20 -15.41 14.48 12.26
C SER A 20 -14.06 14.83 11.62
N PHE A 21 -13.97 14.82 10.30
CA PHE A 21 -12.72 15.15 9.62
C PHE A 21 -12.28 16.59 9.89
N ASP A 22 -13.23 17.52 10.00
CA ASP A 22 -12.94 18.92 10.35
C ASP A 22 -12.39 19.04 11.77
N LEU A 23 -13.00 18.31 12.72
CA LEU A 23 -12.52 18.24 14.10
C LEU A 23 -11.13 17.62 14.17
N LEU A 24 -10.86 16.54 13.43
CA LEU A 24 -9.53 15.92 13.35
C LEU A 24 -8.46 16.91 12.88
N LYS A 25 -8.76 17.70 11.82
CA LYS A 25 -7.83 18.73 11.32
C LYS A 25 -7.51 19.78 12.37
N ARG A 26 -8.54 20.28 13.07
CA ARG A 26 -8.37 21.26 14.16
C ARG A 26 -7.53 20.68 15.29
N LEU A 27 -7.82 19.46 15.73
CA LEU A 27 -7.08 18.76 16.78
C LEU A 27 -5.59 18.62 16.40
N ILE A 28 -5.28 18.06 15.23
CA ILE A 28 -3.89 17.87 14.77
C ILE A 28 -3.15 19.21 14.67
N HIS A 29 -3.82 20.28 14.26
CA HIS A 29 -3.23 21.61 14.19
C HIS A 29 -2.88 22.16 15.58
N SER A 30 -3.81 22.02 16.54
CA SER A 30 -3.65 22.50 17.92
C SER A 30 -2.62 21.71 18.73
N LEU A 31 -2.37 20.43 18.41
CA LEU A 31 -1.39 19.61 19.13
C LEU A 31 0.02 20.23 19.17
N ARG A 32 0.39 20.99 18.13
CA ARG A 32 1.72 21.63 18.07
C ARG A 32 1.95 22.70 19.15
N SER A 33 0.86 23.30 19.66
CA SER A 33 0.93 24.30 20.73
C SER A 33 0.55 23.74 22.10
N VAL A 34 -0.09 22.57 22.15
CA VAL A 34 -0.57 21.95 23.40
C VAL A 34 0.39 20.91 23.93
N CYS A 35 1.10 20.18 23.06
CA CYS A 35 2.03 19.15 23.46
C CYS A 35 3.38 19.73 23.90
N ASN A 36 3.95 19.15 24.95
CA ASN A 36 5.23 19.56 25.52
C ASN A 36 6.43 18.92 24.81
N SER A 37 6.17 17.92 23.96
CA SER A 37 7.22 17.24 23.21
C SER A 37 6.78 16.82 21.81
N GLN A 38 7.77 16.60 20.95
CA GLN A 38 7.54 16.00 19.64
C GLN A 38 6.92 14.60 19.76
N TYR A 39 7.28 13.85 20.81
CA TYR A 39 6.70 12.55 21.12
C TYR A 39 5.18 12.65 21.33
N GLU A 40 4.73 13.54 22.22
CA GLU A 40 3.31 13.71 22.54
C GLU A 40 2.53 14.17 21.30
N THR A 41 3.11 15.09 20.53
CA THR A 41 2.50 15.57 19.28
C THR A 41 2.24 14.40 18.32
N ILE A 42 3.20 13.49 18.20
CA ILE A 42 3.10 12.29 17.35
C ILE A 42 2.07 11.32 17.91
N LEU A 43 2.16 11.01 19.21
CA LEU A 43 1.26 10.08 19.88
C LEU A 43 -0.20 10.50 19.74
N PHE A 44 -0.54 11.74 20.10
CA PHE A 44 -1.91 12.23 20.03
C PHE A 44 -2.39 12.42 18.59
N SER A 45 -1.51 12.84 17.66
CA SER A 45 -1.87 12.88 16.22
C SER A 45 -2.24 11.49 15.70
N SER A 46 -1.51 10.46 16.16
CA SER A 46 -1.76 9.06 15.80
C SER A 46 -3.07 8.57 16.40
N ALA A 47 -3.29 8.82 17.69
CA ALA A 47 -4.50 8.41 18.40
C ALA A 47 -5.76 9.04 17.79
N PHE A 48 -5.76 10.34 17.48
CA PHE A 48 -6.91 11.00 16.85
C PHE A 48 -7.14 10.52 15.41
N SER A 49 -6.06 10.26 14.66
CA SER A 49 -6.18 9.70 13.31
C SER A 49 -6.76 8.29 13.35
N LEU A 50 -6.30 7.46 14.29
CA LEU A 50 -6.81 6.12 14.50
C LEU A 50 -8.29 6.16 14.91
N ALA A 51 -8.67 7.05 15.84
CA ALA A 51 -10.06 7.27 16.24
C ALA A 51 -10.97 7.55 15.04
N TYR A 52 -10.55 8.44 14.16
CA TYR A 52 -11.30 8.82 12.97
C TYR A 52 -11.43 7.66 11.97
N PHE A 53 -10.31 7.07 11.55
CA PHE A 53 -10.30 6.06 10.48
C PHE A 53 -10.85 4.70 10.91
N ALA A 54 -10.72 4.34 12.18
CA ALA A 54 -11.28 3.11 12.73
C ALA A 54 -12.67 3.31 13.35
N MET A 55 -13.26 4.52 13.24
CA MET A 55 -14.53 4.90 13.85
C MET A 55 -14.59 4.59 15.36
N LEU A 56 -13.46 4.74 16.05
CA LEU A 56 -13.36 4.45 17.47
C LEU A 56 -13.80 5.66 18.29
N ARG A 57 -14.45 5.39 19.41
CA ARG A 57 -14.70 6.35 20.49
C ARG A 57 -13.45 6.49 21.36
N VAL A 58 -13.33 7.61 22.06
CA VAL A 58 -12.22 7.86 22.98
C VAL A 58 -12.11 6.77 24.06
N SER A 59 -13.25 6.26 24.55
CA SER A 59 -13.32 5.17 25.51
C SER A 59 -12.86 3.80 24.97
N GLU A 60 -12.71 3.67 23.65
CA GLU A 60 -12.16 2.49 22.98
C GLU A 60 -10.65 2.64 22.69
N LEU A 61 -10.11 3.85 22.85
CA LEU A 61 -8.68 4.15 22.66
C LEU A 61 -7.93 4.35 23.97
N ALA A 62 -8.64 4.72 25.03
CA ALA A 62 -8.08 5.00 26.34
C ALA A 62 -8.92 4.34 27.44
N ILE A 63 -8.23 3.79 28.43
CA ILE A 63 -8.84 3.30 29.67
C ILE A 63 -9.36 4.48 30.50
N ASN A 64 -10.53 4.32 31.13
CA ASN A 64 -11.14 5.41 31.91
C ASN A 64 -10.56 5.51 33.32
N SER A 65 -9.97 4.44 33.83
CA SER A 65 -9.31 4.41 35.13
C SER A 65 -8.22 3.33 35.20
N ARG A 66 -7.37 3.40 36.23
CA ARG A 66 -6.28 2.43 36.47
C ARG A 66 -6.75 1.01 36.77
N THR A 67 -7.99 0.88 37.21
CA THR A 67 -8.61 -0.38 37.60
C THR A 67 -9.73 -0.74 36.62
N ASP A 68 -9.72 -0.14 35.42
CA ASP A 68 -10.73 -0.35 34.40
C ASP A 68 -10.53 -1.74 33.77
N GLU A 69 -11.15 -2.75 34.40
CA GLU A 69 -11.19 -4.13 33.93
C GLU A 69 -12.30 -4.38 32.90
N SER A 70 -13.02 -3.33 32.46
CA SER A 70 -14.15 -3.46 31.53
C SER A 70 -13.78 -4.08 30.18
N GLY A 71 -12.48 -4.10 29.84
CA GLY A 71 -11.98 -4.65 28.58
C GLY A 71 -12.44 -3.88 27.35
N HIS A 72 -12.94 -2.65 27.53
CA HIS A 72 -13.47 -1.82 26.44
C HIS A 72 -12.40 -1.10 25.61
N ALA A 73 -11.24 -0.82 26.21
CA ALA A 73 -10.13 -0.19 25.49
C ALA A 73 -9.45 -1.21 24.57
N LEU A 74 -9.10 -0.80 23.36
CA LEU A 74 -8.36 -1.59 22.39
C LEU A 74 -7.01 -1.99 22.99
N LYS A 75 -6.77 -3.30 23.06
CA LYS A 75 -5.51 -3.86 23.52
C LYS A 75 -4.61 -4.20 22.35
N CYS A 76 -3.32 -4.37 22.63
CA CYS A 76 -2.37 -4.84 21.61
C CYS A 76 -2.74 -6.23 21.06
N GLU A 77 -3.36 -7.09 21.87
CA GLU A 77 -3.85 -8.41 21.46
C GLU A 77 -5.04 -8.35 20.48
N ASP A 78 -5.82 -7.27 20.51
CA ASP A 78 -6.92 -7.03 19.56
C ASP A 78 -6.42 -6.60 18.18
N ILE A 79 -5.13 -6.24 18.08
CA ILE A 79 -4.47 -5.86 16.84
C ILE A 79 -3.93 -7.13 16.19
N THR A 80 -4.69 -7.67 15.25
CA THR A 80 -4.15 -8.66 14.32
C THR A 80 -3.39 -7.93 13.22
N PHE A 81 -2.07 -8.15 13.17
CA PHE A 81 -1.33 -7.89 11.95
C PHE A 81 -1.68 -9.04 11.00
N ASP A 82 -2.51 -8.77 10.00
CA ASP A 82 -2.60 -9.69 8.87
C ASP A 82 -1.17 -9.85 8.36
N LYS A 83 -0.65 -11.09 8.38
CA LYS A 83 0.65 -11.39 7.79
C LYS A 83 0.44 -11.23 6.29
N SER A 84 0.54 -9.98 5.82
CA SER A 84 0.38 -9.64 4.42
C SER A 84 1.25 -10.62 3.64
N SER A 85 0.57 -11.40 2.79
CA SER A 85 1.20 -12.47 2.04
C SER A 85 2.45 -11.92 1.38
N LYS A 86 3.64 -12.36 1.81
CA LYS A 86 4.89 -11.83 1.24
C LYS A 86 5.14 -12.31 -0.20
N ALA A 87 4.15 -12.97 -0.80
CA ALA A 87 4.15 -13.36 -2.20
C ALA A 87 3.76 -12.18 -3.10
N ILE A 88 4.54 -12.00 -4.16
CA ILE A 88 4.16 -11.23 -5.34
C ILE A 88 3.89 -12.23 -6.46
N TRP A 89 2.76 -12.11 -7.15
CA TRP A 89 2.54 -12.83 -8.40
C TRP A 89 2.95 -11.95 -9.57
N PHE A 90 3.78 -12.47 -10.47
CA PHE A 90 4.12 -11.78 -11.70
C PHE A 90 3.54 -12.55 -12.89
N VAL A 91 2.46 -12.03 -13.45
CA VAL A 91 1.68 -12.68 -14.51
C VAL A 91 1.93 -11.98 -15.84
N GLY A 92 2.15 -12.78 -16.89
CA GLY A 92 2.31 -12.21 -18.22
C GLY A 92 2.74 -13.19 -19.29
N SER A 93 3.10 -12.63 -20.44
CA SER A 93 3.44 -13.40 -21.62
C SER A 93 4.92 -13.84 -21.66
N SER A 94 5.54 -13.81 -22.84
CA SER A 94 6.95 -14.19 -23.02
C SER A 94 7.91 -13.24 -22.32
N ILE A 95 7.59 -11.95 -22.19
CA ILE A 95 8.43 -10.99 -21.43
C ILE A 95 8.61 -11.46 -19.99
N VAL A 96 7.54 -11.87 -19.31
CA VAL A 96 7.60 -12.36 -17.92
C VAL A 96 8.30 -13.71 -17.83
N TYR A 97 8.07 -14.61 -18.79
CA TYR A 97 8.76 -15.91 -18.86
C TYR A 97 10.29 -15.75 -18.95
N TRP A 98 10.74 -14.86 -19.84
CA TRP A 98 12.17 -14.61 -20.01
C TRP A 98 12.75 -13.76 -18.88
N ALA A 99 11.97 -12.83 -18.32
CA ALA A 99 12.35 -12.10 -17.12
C ALA A 99 12.62 -13.05 -15.95
N GLN A 100 11.80 -14.09 -15.74
CA GLN A 100 12.08 -15.13 -14.75
C GLN A 100 13.39 -15.85 -15.04
N THR A 101 13.63 -16.20 -16.31
CA THR A 101 14.84 -16.93 -16.71
C THR A 101 16.09 -16.10 -16.45
N ASN A 102 16.10 -14.83 -16.86
CA ASN A 102 17.19 -13.89 -16.60
C ASN A 102 17.32 -13.57 -15.09
N ALA A 103 16.22 -13.49 -14.35
CA ALA A 103 16.23 -13.28 -12.90
C ALA A 103 17.00 -14.37 -12.14
N LYS A 104 17.02 -15.61 -12.64
CA LYS A 104 17.75 -16.72 -11.99
C LYS A 104 19.27 -16.54 -12.00
N THR A 105 19.82 -15.86 -13.01
CA THR A 105 21.27 -15.73 -13.21
C THR A 105 21.84 -14.40 -12.73
N ARG A 106 21.00 -13.40 -12.46
CA ARG A 106 21.44 -12.08 -11.98
C ARG A 106 21.60 -12.01 -10.46
N TYR A 107 22.31 -10.97 -10.02
CA TYR A 107 22.34 -10.59 -8.61
C TYR A 107 20.94 -10.27 -8.09
N GLY A 108 20.63 -10.76 -6.89
CA GLY A 108 19.29 -10.72 -6.30
C GLY A 108 18.41 -11.91 -6.66
N GLY A 109 18.79 -12.74 -7.64
CA GLY A 109 18.10 -13.99 -7.97
C GLY A 109 16.63 -13.82 -8.40
N PRO A 110 15.83 -14.90 -8.37
CA PRO A 110 14.45 -14.90 -8.87
C PRO A 110 13.49 -13.99 -8.09
N ASN A 111 13.91 -13.48 -6.93
CA ASN A 111 13.14 -12.54 -6.12
C ASN A 111 13.65 -11.10 -6.29
N ILE A 112 14.50 -10.84 -7.29
CA ILE A 112 15.01 -9.51 -7.67
C ILE A 112 15.56 -8.71 -6.48
N GLY A 113 16.20 -9.38 -5.51
CA GLY A 113 16.78 -8.73 -4.33
C GLY A 113 15.77 -8.42 -3.20
N LEU A 114 14.49 -8.80 -3.34
CA LEU A 114 13.46 -8.59 -2.32
C LEU A 114 13.43 -9.69 -1.25
N GLN A 115 14.17 -10.79 -1.43
CA GLN A 115 14.28 -11.89 -0.48
C GLN A 115 14.80 -11.45 0.90
N SER A 116 15.65 -10.42 0.95
CA SER A 116 16.16 -9.83 2.20
C SER A 116 15.03 -9.24 3.07
N ARG A 117 13.87 -8.96 2.48
CA ARG A 117 12.65 -8.48 3.16
C ARG A 117 11.65 -9.62 3.44
N GLY A 118 12.04 -10.86 3.12
CA GLY A 118 11.18 -12.04 3.14
C GLY A 118 10.12 -12.05 2.03
N VAL A 119 10.24 -11.17 1.02
CA VAL A 119 9.34 -11.12 -0.13
C VAL A 119 9.82 -12.08 -1.21
N TYR A 120 8.89 -12.85 -1.78
CA TYR A 120 9.19 -13.79 -2.85
C TYR A 120 8.28 -13.59 -4.05
N ILE A 121 8.81 -13.80 -5.26
CA ILE A 121 8.08 -13.64 -6.50
C ILE A 121 7.72 -15.02 -7.06
N ARG A 122 6.43 -15.22 -7.29
CA ARG A 122 5.90 -16.35 -8.03
C ARG A 122 5.63 -15.92 -9.48
N TRP A 123 6.33 -16.57 -10.40
CA TRP A 123 6.31 -16.22 -11.81
C TRP A 123 5.28 -17.05 -12.57
N PHE A 124 4.40 -16.38 -13.31
CA PHE A 124 3.33 -16.96 -14.12
C PHE A 124 3.47 -16.52 -15.58
N GLY A 125 4.69 -16.57 -16.12
CA GLY A 125 4.97 -16.30 -17.53
C GLY A 125 4.51 -17.45 -18.44
N LYS A 126 3.66 -17.18 -19.42
CA LYS A 126 3.28 -18.12 -20.49
C LYS A 126 3.64 -17.52 -21.85
N ARG A 127 4.54 -18.16 -22.59
CA ARG A 127 4.92 -17.68 -23.94
C ARG A 127 3.68 -17.63 -24.85
N GLY A 128 3.56 -16.55 -25.62
CA GLY A 128 2.44 -16.36 -26.55
C GLY A 128 1.07 -16.07 -25.90
N MET A 129 1.01 -15.93 -24.57
CA MET A 129 -0.23 -15.65 -23.84
C MET A 129 -0.93 -14.40 -24.40
N LEU A 130 -2.23 -14.52 -24.61
CA LEU A 130 -3.16 -13.46 -24.97
C LEU A 130 -3.92 -12.99 -23.74
N TRP A 131 -4.59 -11.85 -23.83
CA TRP A 131 -5.39 -11.34 -22.71
C TRP A 131 -6.52 -12.30 -22.32
N ASN A 132 -7.15 -12.97 -23.29
CA ASN A 132 -8.20 -13.96 -23.03
C ASN A 132 -7.74 -15.17 -22.18
N ASP A 133 -6.43 -15.45 -22.11
CA ASP A 133 -5.89 -16.49 -21.24
C ASP A 133 -5.78 -16.04 -19.76
N PHE A 134 -5.90 -14.74 -19.48
CA PHE A 134 -5.55 -14.14 -18.18
C PHE A 134 -6.37 -14.73 -17.03
N ASN A 135 -7.71 -14.69 -17.15
CA ASN A 135 -8.59 -15.14 -16.08
C ASN A 135 -8.34 -16.61 -15.71
N ALA A 136 -8.27 -17.50 -16.70
CA ALA A 136 -8.00 -18.91 -16.48
C ALA A 136 -6.63 -19.13 -15.77
N LYS A 137 -5.61 -18.35 -16.14
CA LYS A 137 -4.29 -18.41 -15.51
C LYS A 137 -4.32 -17.99 -14.05
N VAL A 138 -5.06 -16.92 -13.72
CA VAL A 138 -5.21 -16.43 -12.35
C VAL A 138 -6.06 -17.39 -11.51
N SER A 139 -7.21 -17.84 -12.01
CA SER A 139 -8.07 -18.81 -11.29
C SER A 139 -7.28 -20.06 -10.90
N HIS A 140 -6.55 -20.66 -11.84
CA HIS A 140 -5.69 -21.82 -11.55
C HIS A 140 -4.58 -21.53 -10.53
N ALA A 141 -4.11 -20.28 -10.42
CA ALA A 141 -3.16 -19.89 -9.40
C ALA A 141 -3.82 -19.75 -8.03
N VAL A 142 -5.03 -19.19 -7.97
CA VAL A 142 -5.83 -19.06 -6.74
C VAL A 142 -6.21 -20.43 -6.17
N ASP A 143 -6.50 -21.41 -7.03
CA ASP A 143 -6.81 -22.78 -6.59
C ASP A 143 -5.61 -23.48 -5.91
N LYS A 144 -4.39 -23.02 -6.20
CA LYS A 144 -3.15 -23.67 -5.75
C LYS A 144 -2.39 -22.91 -4.67
N PHE A 145 -2.60 -21.61 -4.59
CA PHE A 145 -1.79 -20.73 -3.76
C PHE A 145 -2.68 -19.71 -3.07
N SER A 146 -2.31 -19.36 -1.84
CA SER A 146 -2.93 -18.24 -1.14
C SER A 146 -2.80 -16.95 -1.96
N PRO A 147 -3.81 -16.05 -1.90
CA PRO A 147 -3.73 -14.73 -2.51
C PRO A 147 -2.40 -14.00 -2.21
N PRO A 148 -1.79 -13.33 -3.19
CA PRO A 148 -0.56 -12.57 -2.98
C PRO A 148 -0.86 -11.20 -2.35
N ALA A 149 0.12 -10.57 -1.69
CA ALA A 149 -0.03 -9.15 -1.34
C ALA A 149 -0.07 -8.26 -2.60
N MET A 150 0.55 -8.73 -3.69
CA MET A 150 0.63 -7.98 -4.94
C MET A 150 0.55 -8.89 -6.15
N ILE A 151 -0.15 -8.44 -7.18
CA ILE A 151 -0.10 -9.01 -8.53
C ILE A 151 0.39 -7.97 -9.53
N ILE A 152 1.49 -8.28 -10.21
CA ILE A 152 2.06 -7.50 -11.30
C ILE A 152 1.62 -8.12 -12.61
N ILE A 153 0.99 -7.32 -13.46
CA ILE A 153 0.46 -7.75 -14.76
C ILE A 153 1.29 -7.10 -15.86
N GLN A 154 1.96 -7.92 -16.67
CA GLN A 154 2.50 -7.51 -17.98
C GLN A 154 1.91 -8.43 -19.05
N LEU A 155 0.81 -7.97 -19.66
CA LEU A 155 0.13 -8.70 -20.72
C LEU A 155 -0.53 -7.72 -21.72
N GLY A 156 -1.02 -8.22 -22.86
CA GLY A 156 -1.77 -7.45 -23.86
C GLY A 156 -1.00 -7.14 -25.14
N SER A 157 0.34 -7.20 -25.11
CA SER A 157 1.13 -6.79 -26.30
C SER A 157 0.98 -7.74 -27.50
N ASN A 158 0.62 -9.00 -27.28
CA ASN A 158 0.32 -9.96 -28.34
C ASN A 158 -1.06 -9.74 -28.97
N ASP A 159 -1.95 -9.07 -28.24
CA ASP A 159 -3.33 -8.79 -28.64
C ASP A 159 -3.40 -7.57 -29.57
N LEU A 160 -2.40 -6.67 -29.52
CA LEU A 160 -2.39 -5.43 -30.31
C LEU A 160 -2.45 -5.64 -31.84
N VAL A 161 -1.99 -6.79 -32.34
CA VAL A 161 -2.07 -7.14 -33.77
C VAL A 161 -3.34 -7.93 -34.12
N LYS A 162 -4.11 -8.35 -33.12
CA LYS A 162 -5.28 -9.24 -33.28
C LYS A 162 -6.61 -8.57 -32.95
N VAL A 163 -6.59 -7.61 -32.03
CA VAL A 163 -7.77 -7.02 -31.40
C VAL A 163 -7.69 -5.50 -31.49
N LYS A 164 -8.85 -4.85 -31.69
CA LYS A 164 -8.93 -3.39 -31.70
C LYS A 164 -8.56 -2.83 -30.32
N SER A 165 -7.84 -1.70 -30.30
CA SER A 165 -7.36 -1.12 -29.04
C SER A 165 -8.46 -0.83 -28.02
N LEU A 166 -9.64 -0.36 -28.47
CA LEU A 166 -10.77 -0.08 -27.59
C LEU A 166 -11.32 -1.36 -26.93
N GLU A 167 -11.47 -2.43 -27.71
CA GLU A 167 -11.94 -3.72 -27.21
C GLU A 167 -10.94 -4.31 -26.22
N LEU A 168 -9.63 -4.23 -26.52
CA LEU A 168 -8.58 -4.66 -25.59
C LEU A 168 -8.62 -3.87 -24.28
N ILE A 169 -8.81 -2.54 -24.34
CA ILE A 169 -8.94 -1.69 -23.14
C ILE A 169 -10.12 -2.16 -22.28
N GLN A 170 -11.31 -2.31 -22.89
CA GLN A 170 -12.52 -2.75 -22.18
C GLN A 170 -12.36 -4.14 -21.55
N ASN A 171 -11.70 -5.07 -22.25
CA ASN A 171 -11.40 -6.39 -21.72
C ASN A 171 -10.44 -6.31 -20.53
N ILE A 172 -9.40 -5.47 -20.61
CA ILE A 172 -8.45 -5.27 -19.50
C ILE A 172 -9.15 -4.68 -18.28
N GLU A 173 -9.89 -3.59 -18.45
CA GLU A 173 -10.60 -2.91 -17.35
C GLU A 173 -11.58 -3.87 -16.65
N ARG A 174 -12.40 -4.60 -17.42
CA ARG A 174 -13.33 -5.61 -16.90
C ARG A 174 -12.62 -6.68 -16.09
N ASP A 175 -11.50 -7.20 -16.58
CA ASP A 175 -10.80 -8.31 -15.93
C ASP A 175 -9.96 -7.84 -14.73
N ILE A 176 -9.48 -6.58 -14.71
CA ILE A 176 -8.91 -5.95 -13.51
C ILE A 176 -9.98 -5.78 -12.43
N LEU A 177 -11.19 -5.31 -12.79
CA LEU A 177 -12.30 -5.20 -11.84
C LEU A 177 -12.67 -6.56 -11.24
N ARG A 178 -12.75 -7.61 -12.08
CA ARG A 178 -12.98 -8.99 -11.61
C ARG A 178 -11.88 -9.47 -10.66
N LEU A 179 -10.63 -9.15 -10.98
CA LEU A 179 -9.49 -9.49 -10.13
C LEU A 179 -9.55 -8.81 -8.77
N HIS A 180 -9.95 -7.55 -8.73
CA HIS A 180 -10.16 -6.81 -7.48
C HIS A 180 -11.25 -7.47 -6.60
N LEU A 181 -12.34 -7.94 -7.21
CA LEU A 181 -13.39 -8.66 -6.49
C LEU A 181 -12.95 -10.05 -6.02
N LEU A 182 -12.15 -10.76 -6.83
CA LEU A 182 -11.65 -12.09 -6.50
C LEU A 182 -10.57 -12.04 -5.40
N LEU A 183 -9.76 -10.98 -5.39
CA LEU A 183 -8.61 -10.82 -4.49
C LEU A 183 -8.64 -9.42 -3.83
N PRO A 184 -9.59 -9.15 -2.92
CA PRO A 184 -9.85 -7.81 -2.39
C PRO A 184 -8.68 -7.20 -1.62
N ASN A 185 -7.80 -8.04 -1.06
CA ASN A 185 -6.62 -7.61 -0.30
C ASN A 185 -5.33 -7.62 -1.13
N THR A 186 -5.41 -7.93 -2.43
CA THR A 186 -4.25 -7.95 -3.33
C THR A 186 -4.10 -6.61 -4.04
N ARG A 187 -2.91 -6.02 -3.96
CA ARG A 187 -2.57 -4.83 -4.73
C ARG A 187 -2.34 -5.19 -6.20
N ILE A 188 -3.03 -4.50 -7.10
CA ILE A 188 -2.84 -4.64 -8.53
C ILE A 188 -1.77 -3.65 -9.01
N VAL A 189 -0.82 -4.14 -9.80
CA VAL A 189 0.23 -3.34 -10.42
C VAL A 189 0.25 -3.62 -11.92
N TRP A 190 -0.02 -2.59 -12.71
CA TRP A 190 0.11 -2.62 -14.16
C TRP A 190 1.55 -2.31 -14.57
N SER A 191 2.24 -3.27 -15.20
CA SER A 191 3.52 -3.06 -15.86
C SER A 191 3.24 -2.75 -17.32
N GLU A 192 3.60 -1.55 -17.78
CA GLU A 192 3.29 -1.09 -19.13
C GLU A 192 3.78 -2.08 -20.20
N MET A 193 2.98 -2.24 -21.25
CA MET A 193 3.43 -2.96 -22.45
C MET A 193 4.68 -2.27 -23.01
N LEU A 194 5.75 -3.03 -23.17
CA LEU A 194 7.03 -2.54 -23.67
C LEU A 194 6.94 -2.13 -25.14
N MET A 195 7.79 -1.17 -25.51
CA MET A 195 8.07 -0.90 -26.91
C MET A 195 8.68 -2.16 -27.56
N ARG A 196 8.42 -2.36 -28.86
CA ARG A 196 9.09 -3.37 -29.67
C ARG A 196 9.78 -2.69 -30.85
N ARG A 197 10.90 -3.25 -31.29
CA ARG A 197 11.54 -2.86 -32.55
C ARG A 197 10.82 -3.45 -33.75
N TYR A 198 10.26 -4.65 -33.58
CA TYR A 198 9.51 -5.34 -34.61
C TYR A 198 8.19 -5.87 -34.05
N TRP A 199 7.11 -5.72 -34.82
CA TRP A 199 5.78 -6.23 -34.49
C TRP A 199 5.44 -7.37 -35.45
N HIS A 200 5.70 -8.60 -35.02
CA HIS A 200 5.40 -9.78 -35.84
C HIS A 200 3.90 -9.84 -36.21
N GLY A 201 3.61 -9.99 -37.50
CA GLY A 201 2.25 -10.02 -38.03
C GLY A 201 1.60 -8.65 -38.24
N ALA A 202 2.29 -7.54 -37.97
CA ALA A 202 1.78 -6.20 -38.24
C ALA A 202 2.07 -5.77 -39.67
N THR A 203 1.07 -5.21 -40.36
CA THR A 203 1.24 -4.54 -41.66
C THR A 203 1.85 -3.14 -41.50
N ASP A 204 1.48 -2.42 -40.43
CA ASP A 204 2.06 -1.12 -40.06
C ASP A 204 2.49 -1.11 -38.59
N GLY A 205 3.80 -1.30 -38.36
CA GLY A 205 4.37 -1.25 -37.02
C GLY A 205 4.20 0.10 -36.30
N LYS A 206 4.11 1.22 -37.04
CA LYS A 206 3.85 2.53 -36.44
C LYS A 206 2.41 2.62 -35.95
N ALA A 207 1.45 2.04 -36.66
CA ALA A 207 0.06 1.93 -36.19
C ALA A 207 -0.02 1.11 -34.91
N ILE A 208 0.64 -0.04 -34.85
CA ILE A 208 0.65 -0.88 -33.64
C ILE A 208 1.30 -0.16 -32.46
N GLU A 209 2.37 0.60 -32.69
CA GLU A 209 2.98 1.41 -31.63
C GLU A 209 2.05 2.54 -31.14
N ARG A 210 1.26 3.17 -32.03
CA ARG A 210 0.19 4.11 -31.61
C ARG A 210 -0.86 3.40 -30.78
N SER A 211 -1.29 2.21 -31.18
CA SER A 211 -2.21 1.37 -30.42
C SER A 211 -1.67 0.99 -29.04
N ARG A 212 -0.40 0.58 -28.94
CA ARG A 212 0.27 0.29 -27.66
C ARG A 212 0.21 1.50 -26.72
N LYS A 213 0.60 2.68 -27.21
CA LYS A 213 0.57 3.93 -26.43
C LYS A 213 -0.85 4.28 -25.97
N ARG A 214 -1.85 4.12 -26.85
CA ARG A 214 -3.27 4.34 -26.52
C ARG A 214 -3.73 3.41 -25.39
N VAL A 215 -3.46 2.12 -25.50
CA VAL A 215 -3.86 1.13 -24.47
C VAL A 215 -3.13 1.39 -23.17
N ASN A 216 -1.80 1.60 -23.18
CA ASN A 216 -1.07 1.94 -21.95
C ASN A 216 -1.63 3.22 -21.30
N SER A 217 -1.88 4.27 -22.07
CA SER A 217 -2.44 5.52 -21.52
C SER A 217 -3.80 5.31 -20.88
N ALA A 218 -4.70 4.55 -21.52
CA ALA A 218 -6.03 4.27 -20.98
C ALA A 218 -5.95 3.45 -19.68
N ILE A 219 -5.18 2.35 -19.70
CA ILE A 219 -5.06 1.45 -18.54
C ILE A 219 -4.29 2.11 -17.39
N ASN A 220 -3.30 2.95 -17.67
CA ASN A 220 -2.64 3.73 -16.62
C ASN A 220 -3.63 4.66 -15.92
N ASN A 221 -4.43 5.39 -16.68
CA ASN A 221 -5.44 6.29 -16.12
C ASN A 221 -6.48 5.51 -15.30
N TYR A 222 -6.98 4.40 -15.84
CA TYR A 222 -7.91 3.51 -15.14
C TYR A 222 -7.31 2.98 -13.83
N ALA A 223 -6.12 2.40 -13.89
CA ALA A 223 -5.44 1.83 -12.73
C ALA A 223 -5.18 2.89 -11.64
N LEU A 224 -4.70 4.09 -12.01
CA LEU A 224 -4.43 5.15 -11.04
C LEU A 224 -5.72 5.72 -10.42
N ASN A 225 -6.81 5.81 -11.18
CA ASN A 225 -8.10 6.28 -10.65
C ASN A 225 -8.69 5.30 -9.62
N ASP A 226 -8.45 4.00 -9.79
CA ASP A 226 -8.90 2.94 -8.87
C ASP A 226 -7.88 2.66 -7.74
N GLY A 227 -6.86 3.51 -7.57
CA GLY A 227 -5.85 3.38 -6.50
C GLY A 227 -4.87 2.21 -6.69
N HIS A 228 -4.80 1.65 -7.90
CA HIS A 228 -3.81 0.66 -8.30
C HIS A 228 -2.49 1.34 -8.71
N CYS A 229 -1.46 0.54 -9.00
CA CYS A 229 -0.16 1.06 -9.37
C CYS A 229 0.19 0.83 -10.83
N VAL A 230 1.06 1.71 -11.32
CA VAL A 230 1.62 1.63 -12.66
C VAL A 230 3.14 1.63 -12.55
N ILE A 231 3.78 0.70 -13.24
CA ILE A 231 5.22 0.69 -13.48
C ILE A 231 5.45 1.00 -14.95
N GLN A 232 6.09 2.14 -15.20
CA GLN A 232 6.51 2.56 -16.52
C GLN A 232 7.95 2.12 -16.79
N HIS A 233 8.31 2.06 -18.07
CA HIS A 233 9.63 1.60 -18.52
C HIS A 233 10.33 2.63 -19.42
N PRO A 234 10.59 3.87 -18.95
CA PRO A 234 11.10 4.97 -19.77
C PRO A 234 12.51 4.71 -20.34
N ASN A 235 13.27 3.83 -19.68
CA ASN A 235 14.64 3.47 -20.01
C ASN A 235 14.74 2.30 -21.01
N ILE A 236 13.62 1.84 -21.59
CA ILE A 236 13.60 0.78 -22.59
C ILE A 236 13.04 1.36 -23.88
N ARG A 237 13.94 1.77 -24.79
CA ARG A 237 13.56 2.47 -26.04
C ARG A 237 13.85 1.61 -27.25
N ALA A 238 12.91 1.56 -28.21
CA ALA A 238 13.06 0.73 -29.43
C ALA A 238 14.30 1.09 -30.30
N ARG A 239 14.87 2.29 -30.14
CA ARG A 239 16.09 2.70 -30.85
C ARG A 239 17.37 2.08 -30.28
N GLU A 240 17.35 1.64 -29.02
CA GLU A 240 18.51 1.09 -28.31
C GLU A 240 18.63 -0.40 -28.62
N MET A 241 19.33 -0.70 -29.71
CA MET A 241 19.39 -2.05 -30.30
C MET A 241 19.90 -3.11 -29.33
N ASN A 242 20.87 -2.74 -28.49
CA ASN A 242 21.52 -3.59 -27.50
C ASN A 242 20.56 -4.04 -26.38
N LEU A 243 19.41 -3.39 -26.21
CA LEU A 243 18.39 -3.81 -25.23
C LEU A 243 17.48 -4.93 -25.73
N TYR A 244 17.57 -5.30 -27.01
CA TYR A 244 16.71 -6.30 -27.63
C TYR A 244 17.53 -7.47 -28.16
N ARG A 245 16.87 -8.63 -28.28
CA ARG A 245 17.39 -9.76 -29.06
C ARG A 245 17.31 -9.44 -30.55
N TYR A 246 17.87 -10.33 -31.35
CA TYR A 246 17.82 -10.25 -32.81
C TYR A 246 16.38 -10.18 -33.36
N ASP A 247 15.39 -10.74 -32.65
CA ASP A 247 13.98 -10.70 -33.05
C ASP A 247 13.32 -9.32 -32.88
N GLY A 248 13.97 -8.39 -32.20
CA GLY A 248 13.45 -7.04 -31.95
C GLY A 248 12.18 -6.99 -31.08
N THR A 249 11.72 -8.11 -30.54
CA THR A 249 10.51 -8.24 -29.71
C THR A 249 10.88 -8.47 -28.26
N HIS A 250 11.83 -9.37 -28.00
CA HIS A 250 12.26 -9.72 -26.65
C HIS A 250 13.50 -8.93 -26.25
N LEU A 251 13.66 -8.74 -24.95
CA LEU A 251 14.82 -8.04 -24.41
C LEU A 251 16.06 -8.94 -24.42
N SER A 252 17.22 -8.32 -24.62
CA SER A 252 18.53 -8.93 -24.33
C SER A 252 18.73 -9.06 -22.82
N ASP A 253 19.84 -9.64 -22.38
CA ASP A 253 20.14 -9.72 -20.94
C ASP A 253 20.29 -8.32 -20.31
N ILE A 254 20.94 -7.38 -21.01
CA ILE A 254 21.04 -5.98 -20.60
C ILE A 254 19.64 -5.33 -20.52
N GLY A 255 18.78 -5.61 -21.51
CA GLY A 255 17.41 -5.11 -21.52
C GLY A 255 16.59 -5.66 -20.34
N TYR A 256 16.71 -6.95 -20.04
CA TYR A 256 16.05 -7.55 -18.88
C TYR A 256 16.61 -7.02 -17.56
N ASP A 257 17.90 -6.68 -17.48
CA ASP A 257 18.45 -6.09 -16.27
C ASP A 257 17.80 -4.74 -15.96
N ILE A 258 17.65 -3.88 -16.98
CA ILE A 258 16.95 -2.60 -16.85
C ILE A 258 15.47 -2.83 -16.51
N TYR A 259 14.81 -3.78 -17.18
CA TYR A 259 13.41 -4.11 -16.94
C TYR A 259 13.17 -4.56 -15.49
N LEU A 260 13.97 -5.51 -15.00
CA LEU A 260 13.87 -6.04 -13.64
C LEU A 260 14.23 -4.99 -12.58
N ASN A 261 15.16 -4.08 -12.87
CA ASN A 261 15.44 -2.94 -11.98
C ASN A 261 14.21 -1.99 -11.89
N ASN A 262 13.52 -1.73 -13.01
CA ASN A 262 12.28 -0.95 -12.98
C ASN A 262 11.19 -1.66 -12.15
N ILE A 263 11.05 -2.98 -12.29
CA ILE A 263 10.11 -3.79 -11.51
C ILE A 263 10.47 -3.74 -10.02
N GLN A 264 11.74 -3.97 -9.66
CA GLN A 264 12.22 -3.92 -8.29
C GLN A 264 11.98 -2.54 -7.66
N GLY A 265 12.27 -1.46 -8.39
CA GLY A 265 12.01 -0.09 -7.96
C GLY A 265 10.52 0.18 -7.75
N GLY A 266 9.67 -0.30 -8.66
CA GLY A 266 8.21 -0.21 -8.54
C GLY A 266 7.63 -1.02 -7.38
N CYS A 267 8.25 -2.16 -7.04
CA CYS A 267 7.90 -3.00 -5.89
C CYS A 267 8.47 -2.51 -4.56
N SER A 268 9.43 -1.58 -4.59
CA SER A 268 10.05 -1.06 -3.38
C SER A 268 9.13 -0.04 -2.69
N GLU A 269 9.02 -0.18 -1.38
CA GLU A 269 8.15 0.53 -0.43
C GLU A 269 7.88 2.03 -0.70
N ARG A 270 8.84 2.73 -1.30
CA ARG A 270 8.74 4.18 -1.56
C ARG A 270 7.82 4.55 -2.73
N SER A 271 7.40 3.61 -3.57
CA SER A 271 6.34 3.83 -4.58
C SER A 271 5.00 3.26 -4.09
N LEU A 272 5.05 2.16 -3.32
CA LEU A 272 3.88 1.49 -2.77
C LEU A 272 3.17 2.30 -1.66
N ILE A 273 3.93 2.81 -0.71
CA ILE A 273 3.38 3.63 0.36
C ILE A 273 3.04 5.01 -0.18
N LEU A 274 3.90 5.57 -1.04
CA LEU A 274 3.74 6.93 -1.52
C LEU A 274 2.54 7.05 -2.45
N ASN A 275 2.21 6.12 -3.36
CA ASN A 275 1.02 6.30 -4.21
C ASN A 275 -0.29 6.06 -3.45
N THR A 276 -0.36 5.07 -2.54
CA THR A 276 -1.57 4.84 -1.74
C THR A 276 -1.77 5.91 -0.65
N LEU A 277 -0.68 6.43 -0.08
CA LEU A 277 -0.75 7.60 0.82
C LEU A 277 -0.93 8.89 0.03
N LEU A 278 -0.31 9.11 -1.13
CA LEU A 278 -0.48 10.32 -1.95
C LEU A 278 -1.84 10.39 -2.61
N ASP A 279 -2.49 9.27 -2.96
CA ASP A 279 -3.88 9.29 -3.42
C ASP A 279 -4.86 9.56 -2.27
N LYS A 280 -4.58 9.06 -1.06
CA LYS A 280 -5.27 9.50 0.17
C LYS A 280 -4.91 10.92 0.62
N LEU A 281 -3.74 11.43 0.22
CA LEU A 281 -3.18 12.72 0.61
C LEU A 281 -3.11 13.72 -0.55
N LYS A 282 -3.82 13.46 -1.66
CA LYS A 282 -4.15 14.47 -2.68
C LYS A 282 -4.96 15.63 -2.07
N MET A 283 -5.37 15.50 -0.81
CA MET A 283 -5.50 16.64 0.10
C MET A 283 -4.17 17.00 0.81
N THR A 284 -3.35 17.81 0.13
CA THR A 284 -2.39 18.80 0.66
C THR A 284 -1.11 18.36 1.43
N ARG A 285 0.04 18.56 0.74
CA ARG A 285 1.41 18.94 1.20
C ARG A 285 2.19 17.98 2.13
N LEU A 286 3.19 17.29 1.54
CA LEU A 286 4.00 16.24 2.19
C LEU A 286 5.51 16.35 1.92
N SER A 287 6.25 16.84 2.92
CA SER A 287 7.68 16.50 3.09
C SER A 287 8.05 16.18 4.55
N ARG A 288 7.20 16.54 5.53
CA ARG A 288 7.43 16.29 6.97
C ARG A 288 6.95 14.94 7.51
N TRP A 289 6.12 14.19 6.80
CA TRP A 289 5.47 12.98 7.35
C TRP A 289 6.31 11.70 7.31
N ASN A 290 7.28 11.57 6.40
CA ASN A 290 8.14 10.38 6.32
C ASN A 290 9.05 10.18 7.55
N CYS A 291 9.40 11.27 8.23
CA CYS A 291 10.13 11.21 9.51
C CYS A 291 9.20 10.85 10.67
N LEU A 292 7.92 11.23 10.59
CA LEU A 292 6.92 11.02 11.63
C LEU A 292 6.45 9.56 11.72
N LEU A 293 6.18 8.93 10.58
CA LEU A 293 5.69 7.54 10.51
C LEU A 293 6.74 6.52 10.99
N ASN A 294 8.01 6.77 10.69
CA ASN A 294 9.14 5.94 11.15
C ASN A 294 9.42 6.12 12.65
N LYS A 295 9.15 7.31 13.22
CA LYS A 295 9.15 7.50 14.68
C LYS A 295 7.99 6.74 15.32
N LEU A 296 6.78 6.90 14.79
CA LEU A 296 5.53 6.25 15.22
C LEU A 296 5.65 4.73 15.46
N LEU A 297 6.23 4.00 14.50
CA LEU A 297 6.38 2.54 14.58
C LEU A 297 7.39 2.09 15.64
N ARG A 298 8.33 2.96 16.03
CA ARG A 298 9.28 2.69 17.13
C ARG A 298 8.74 3.10 18.50
N THR A 299 7.73 3.99 18.52
CA THR A 299 7.24 4.63 19.74
C THR A 299 6.05 3.91 20.40
N ILE A 300 5.27 3.14 19.63
CA ILE A 300 4.01 2.51 20.11
C ILE A 300 4.22 1.26 21.01
N VAL A 301 5.45 0.97 21.46
CA VAL A 301 5.73 -0.20 22.34
C VAL A 301 5.54 0.09 23.85
N PHE A 302 5.16 1.30 24.29
CA PHE A 302 5.15 1.61 25.74
C PHE A 302 3.77 2.03 26.30
N TYR A 303 3.40 1.36 27.40
CA TYR A 303 2.21 1.56 28.24
C TYR A 303 2.13 2.99 28.83
N ILE A 304 0.93 3.58 28.89
CA ILE A 304 0.66 4.88 29.53
C ILE A 304 -0.10 4.67 30.84
N ARG A 305 0.37 5.29 31.94
CA ARG A 305 -0.26 5.25 33.27
C ARG A 305 -0.57 6.69 33.73
N VAL A 306 -1.83 7.03 33.97
CA VAL A 306 -2.24 8.34 34.54
C VAL A 306 -2.58 8.17 36.03
N SER A 307 -1.99 8.97 36.93
CA SER A 307 -2.46 9.12 38.33
C SER A 307 -3.21 10.44 38.47
N VAL A 308 -4.32 10.46 39.20
CA VAL A 308 -4.95 11.69 39.71
C VAL A 308 -4.68 11.73 41.22
N ILE A 309 -4.08 12.82 41.71
CA ILE A 309 -3.89 13.06 43.16
C ILE A 309 -5.15 13.78 43.67
N GLN A 310 -5.83 13.21 44.66
CA GLN A 310 -6.91 13.88 45.40
C GLN A 310 -6.31 14.81 46.47
N CYS A 311 -6.71 16.08 46.50
CA CYS A 311 -6.50 16.95 47.66
C CYS A 311 -7.64 16.76 48.68
N LEU A 312 -7.27 16.65 49.96
CA LEU A 312 -8.18 16.54 51.12
C LEU A 312 -8.92 17.88 51.39
N PRO A 313 -10.06 17.86 52.11
CA PRO A 313 -10.96 19.00 52.20
C PRO A 313 -10.55 20.01 53.29
N GLY A 314 -10.53 21.30 52.94
CA GLY A 314 -10.36 22.42 53.87
C GLY A 314 -10.74 23.75 53.21
N ASN A 315 -11.54 24.56 53.90
CA ASN A 315 -12.32 25.69 53.39
C ASN A 315 -11.51 26.85 52.77
N GLN A 316 -11.57 27.00 51.43
CA GLN A 316 -11.73 28.25 50.63
C GLN A 316 -11.44 27.93 49.14
N PRO A 317 -11.98 28.69 48.15
CA PRO A 317 -11.72 28.39 46.75
C PRO A 317 -10.46 29.11 46.23
N PRO A 318 -9.52 28.41 45.57
CA PRO A 318 -8.63 29.09 44.63
C PRO A 318 -8.68 28.48 43.23
N ALA A 319 -8.56 29.38 42.27
CA ALA A 319 -8.55 29.22 40.81
C ALA A 319 -7.98 27.89 40.28
N MET A 320 -8.71 27.25 39.35
CA MET A 320 -8.17 26.19 38.50
C MET A 320 -7.03 26.74 37.63
N ARG A 321 -5.79 26.53 38.06
CA ARG A 321 -4.65 26.35 37.15
C ARG A 321 -4.17 24.92 37.31
N GLY A 322 -4.62 24.03 36.43
CA GLY A 322 -4.14 22.65 36.38
C GLY A 322 -2.80 22.59 35.68
N THR A 323 -1.71 22.40 36.42
CA THR A 323 -0.42 21.99 35.88
C THR A 323 -0.45 20.48 35.69
N ILE A 324 -0.28 19.99 34.45
CA ILE A 324 -0.15 18.55 34.17
C ILE A 324 1.32 18.17 34.35
N SER A 325 1.61 17.30 35.32
CA SER A 325 2.93 16.67 35.48
C SER A 325 2.81 15.18 35.20
N MET A 326 3.60 14.66 34.25
CA MET A 326 3.62 13.25 33.87
C MET A 326 5.00 12.67 34.23
N ILE A 327 5.03 11.64 35.08
CA ILE A 327 6.26 10.91 35.46
C ILE A 327 6.32 9.62 34.65
N LEU A 328 7.38 9.47 33.85
CA LEU A 328 7.74 8.23 33.15
C LEU A 328 8.33 7.23 34.15
N VAL A 329 7.77 6.02 34.22
CA VAL A 329 8.36 4.92 34.98
C VAL A 329 8.85 3.86 33.99
N TYR A 330 10.17 3.64 33.99
CA TYR A 330 10.82 2.59 33.22
C TYR A 330 10.68 1.24 33.93
N PRO A 331 10.59 0.10 33.20
CA PRO A 331 10.73 -1.21 33.81
C PRO A 331 12.15 -1.38 34.40
N PRO A 332 12.30 -2.08 35.54
CA PRO A 332 13.60 -2.27 36.16
C PRO A 332 14.54 -3.01 35.18
N GLY A 333 15.68 -2.39 34.88
CA GLY A 333 16.74 -3.00 34.07
C GLY A 333 16.98 -2.42 32.66
N THR A 334 16.28 -1.37 32.24
CA THR A 334 16.58 -0.72 30.95
C THR A 334 17.47 0.50 31.16
N HIS A 335 18.79 0.31 31.17
CA HIS A 335 19.74 1.41 31.01
C HIS A 335 19.81 1.79 29.53
N ILE A 336 19.43 3.03 29.22
CA ILE A 336 19.74 3.67 27.94
C ILE A 336 20.80 4.73 28.27
N GLU A 337 22.06 4.43 27.94
CA GLU A 337 23.09 5.46 27.85
C GLU A 337 22.80 6.35 26.63
N LEU A 338 22.92 7.67 26.84
CA LEU A 338 22.50 8.75 25.94
C LEU A 338 23.34 8.85 24.66
#